data_AF-A0A6J8B162-F1
#
_entry.id   AF-A0A6J8B162-F1
#
_cell.length_a   1.000
_cell.length_b   1.000
_cell.length_c   1.000
_cell.angle_alpha   90.00
_cell.angle_beta   90.00
_cell.angle_gamma   90.00
#
_symmetry.space_group_name_H-M   'P 1'
#
loop_
_entity.id
_entity.type
_entity.pdbx_description
1 polymer ?
#
loop_
_entity_poly.entity_id
_entity_poly.type
_entity_poly.pdbx_seq_one_letter_code
_entity_poly.pdbx_strand_id
1 'polypeptide(L)'
;MSAKKKLEFNRKQKLLKRRQQKLASYYKNRSKKNAEYTYTNTKEATKKRAYRAKKAEKKEKENIRKRNYRQAMKSKHITQNTLDDRDIFKNVFNNRTTKHIAIKRLKNALPRTPKRRSATLAAYLQHTKSPAVEILRQAEVVSSPEDQMDMAIEKAALEDIKTAIDSCKTKRSKDSVTSMNVLVASISGEKVTETRCRKNLAKKIGLPVRRLSRENRIRTTILKSEKS
;
A
#
# COMPACT_ATOMS: atom_id res chain seq x y z
N MET A 1 10.60 107.39 -21.99
CA MET A 1 9.59 106.52 -21.32
C MET A 1 8.77 107.33 -20.33
N SER A 2 7.44 107.46 -20.55
CA SER A 2 6.52 108.21 -19.67
C SER A 2 6.55 107.69 -18.23
N ALA A 3 6.50 108.60 -17.24
CA ALA A 3 6.57 108.29 -15.81
C ALA A 3 5.53 107.23 -15.37
N LYS A 4 4.34 107.22 -16.01
CA LYS A 4 3.30 106.21 -15.77
C LYS A 4 3.77 104.79 -16.12
N LYS A 5 4.49 104.61 -17.22
CA LYS A 5 5.02 103.29 -17.66
C LYS A 5 6.07 102.74 -16.68
N LYS A 6 6.93 103.61 -16.11
CA LYS A 6 7.91 103.22 -15.09
C LYS A 6 7.24 102.76 -13.79
N LEU A 7 6.18 103.45 -13.38
CA LEU A 7 5.42 103.11 -12.17
C LEU A 7 4.66 101.78 -12.31
N GLU A 8 4.06 101.53 -13.48
CA GLU A 8 3.43 100.23 -13.78
C GLU A 8 4.43 99.08 -13.83
N PHE A 9 5.61 99.29 -14.45
CA PHE A 9 6.67 98.29 -14.49
C PHE A 9 7.14 97.92 -13.06
N ASN A 10 7.36 98.91 -12.20
CA ASN A 10 7.71 98.68 -10.80
C ASN A 10 6.61 97.95 -10.02
N ARG A 11 5.33 98.27 -10.26
CA ARG A 11 4.20 97.52 -9.67
C ARG A 11 4.18 96.06 -10.12
N LYS A 12 4.37 95.80 -11.43
CA LYS A 12 4.45 94.44 -11.99
C LYS A 12 5.63 93.65 -11.42
N GLN A 13 6.81 94.26 -11.30
CA GLN A 13 7.99 93.64 -10.69
C GLN A 13 7.76 93.30 -9.20
N LYS A 14 7.16 94.21 -8.45
CA LYS A 14 6.81 93.97 -7.03
C LYS A 14 5.81 92.83 -6.87
N LEU A 15 4.83 92.74 -7.78
CA LEU A 15 3.83 91.67 -7.80
C LEU A 15 4.44 90.32 -8.18
N LEU A 16 5.36 90.29 -9.15
CA LEU A 16 6.15 89.11 -9.52
C LEU A 16 6.99 88.59 -8.35
N LYS A 17 7.73 89.47 -7.66
CA LYS A 17 8.50 89.09 -6.45
C LYS A 17 7.61 88.50 -5.35
N ARG A 18 6.44 89.10 -5.10
CA ARG A 18 5.46 88.56 -4.13
C ARG A 18 4.92 87.18 -4.54
N ARG A 19 4.65 86.96 -5.83
CA ARG A 19 4.22 85.65 -6.35
C ARG A 19 5.32 84.60 -6.19
N GLN A 20 6.57 84.92 -6.52
CA GLN A 20 7.71 84.03 -6.34
C GLN A 20 7.92 83.65 -4.86
N GLN A 21 7.83 84.61 -3.94
CA GLN A 21 7.92 84.34 -2.50
C GLN A 21 6.80 83.42 -2.00
N LYS A 22 5.55 83.61 -2.46
CA LYS A 22 4.42 82.72 -2.12
C LYS A 22 4.59 81.31 -2.69
N LEU A 23 5.11 81.18 -3.90
CA LEU A 23 5.40 79.86 -4.48
C LEU A 23 6.52 79.15 -3.70
N ALA A 24 7.61 79.88 -3.37
CA ALA A 24 8.71 79.33 -2.59
C ALA A 24 8.24 78.83 -1.20
N SER A 25 7.39 79.59 -0.51
CA SER A 25 6.84 79.16 0.78
C SER A 25 5.90 77.95 0.65
N TYR A 26 5.10 77.89 -0.41
CA TYR A 26 4.25 76.72 -0.71
C TYR A 26 5.07 75.44 -0.93
N TYR A 27 6.10 75.48 -1.77
CA TYR A 27 6.96 74.31 -2.01
C TYR A 27 7.75 73.90 -0.76
N LYS A 28 8.23 74.86 0.04
CA LYS A 28 8.90 74.57 1.32
C LYS A 28 7.96 73.86 2.30
N ASN A 29 6.71 74.30 2.41
CA ASN A 29 5.72 73.68 3.28
C ASN A 29 5.29 72.30 2.78
N ARG A 30 5.15 72.11 1.46
CA ARG A 30 4.85 70.80 0.85
C ARG A 30 5.99 69.80 1.08
N SER A 31 7.24 70.23 0.95
CA SER A 31 8.42 69.39 1.22
C SER A 31 8.46 68.92 2.68
N LYS A 32 8.15 69.80 3.65
CA LYS A 32 8.10 69.44 5.07
C LYS A 32 7.03 68.38 5.36
N LYS A 33 5.81 68.56 4.83
CA LYS A 33 4.71 67.59 4.98
C LYS A 33 5.05 66.22 4.38
N ASN A 34 5.68 66.20 3.20
CA ASN A 34 6.10 64.96 2.56
C ASN A 34 7.19 64.24 3.38
N ALA A 35 8.17 64.97 3.91
CA ALA A 35 9.22 64.40 4.75
C ALA A 35 8.64 63.77 6.04
N GLU A 36 7.71 64.47 6.69
CA GLU A 36 7.02 63.98 7.88
C GLU A 36 6.22 62.70 7.60
N TYR A 37 5.47 62.67 6.48
CA TYR A 37 4.74 61.47 6.04
C TYR A 37 5.66 60.29 5.73
N THR A 38 6.82 60.52 5.11
CA THR A 38 7.80 59.45 4.84
C THR A 38 8.45 58.93 6.13
N TYR A 39 8.70 59.80 7.11
CA TYR A 39 9.30 59.41 8.39
C TYR A 39 8.33 58.57 9.25
N THR A 40 7.06 58.94 9.32
CA THR A 40 6.06 58.16 10.08
C THR A 40 5.83 56.78 9.45
N ASN A 41 5.70 56.71 8.13
CA ASN A 41 5.53 55.44 7.41
C ASN A 41 6.74 54.50 7.56
N THR A 42 7.96 55.02 7.53
CA THR A 42 9.16 54.19 7.74
C THR A 42 9.28 53.70 9.18
N LYS A 43 8.93 54.53 10.17
CA LYS A 43 8.88 54.15 11.59
C LYS A 43 7.80 53.10 11.87
N GLU A 44 6.65 53.17 11.19
CA GLU A 44 5.61 52.14 11.32
C GLU A 44 5.99 50.84 10.61
N ALA A 45 6.59 50.93 9.42
CA ALA A 45 7.04 49.77 8.66
C ALA A 45 8.12 48.98 9.43
N THR A 46 9.07 49.68 10.08
CA THR A 46 10.10 49.06 10.92
C THR A 46 9.50 48.34 12.14
N LYS A 47 8.54 48.97 12.84
CA LYS A 47 7.80 48.32 13.95
C LYS A 47 7.06 47.06 13.48
N LYS A 48 6.36 47.12 12.34
CA LYS A 48 5.65 45.97 11.76
C LYS A 48 6.61 44.84 11.37
N ARG A 49 7.77 45.16 10.79
CA ARG A 49 8.83 44.17 10.48
C ARG A 49 9.38 43.51 11.74
N ALA A 50 9.72 44.28 12.77
CA ALA A 50 10.23 43.77 14.03
C ALA A 50 9.22 42.83 14.73
N TYR A 51 7.93 43.17 14.71
CA TYR A 51 6.87 42.31 15.24
C TYR A 51 6.78 40.98 14.48
N ARG A 52 6.81 41.02 13.13
CA ARG A 52 6.78 39.81 12.29
C ARG A 52 7.99 38.92 12.54
N ALA A 53 9.19 39.49 12.69
CA ALA A 53 10.42 38.75 13.01
C ALA A 53 10.30 38.02 14.36
N LYS A 54 9.86 38.72 15.43
CA LYS A 54 9.62 38.11 16.74
C LYS A 54 8.58 36.99 16.70
N LYS A 55 7.53 37.12 15.88
CA LYS A 55 6.50 36.09 15.70
C LYS A 55 7.05 34.86 14.97
N ALA A 56 7.91 35.06 13.96
CA ALA A 56 8.56 33.97 13.24
C ALA A 56 9.52 33.19 14.16
N GLU A 57 10.35 33.90 14.92
CA GLU A 57 11.30 33.32 15.88
C GLU A 57 10.59 32.46 16.95
N LYS A 58 9.45 32.94 17.48
CA LYS A 58 8.63 32.15 18.43
C LYS A 58 8.11 30.85 17.80
N LYS A 59 7.61 30.89 16.57
CA LYS A 59 7.13 29.70 15.85
C LYS A 59 8.26 28.71 15.57
N GLU A 60 9.43 29.21 15.20
CA GLU A 60 10.60 28.38 14.94
C GLU A 60 11.07 27.65 16.21
N LYS A 61 11.18 28.36 17.35
CA LYS A 61 11.50 27.75 18.65
C LYS A 61 10.49 26.68 19.07
N GLU A 62 9.20 26.91 18.85
CA GLU A 62 8.15 25.93 19.14
C GLU A 62 8.28 24.68 18.26
N ASN A 63 8.57 24.85 16.96
CA ASN A 63 8.78 23.74 16.02
C ASN A 63 10.02 22.91 16.40
N ILE A 64 11.11 23.55 16.81
CA ILE A 64 12.32 22.88 17.30
C ILE A 64 11.99 22.05 18.56
N ARG A 65 11.26 22.62 19.54
CA ARG A 65 10.83 21.88 20.74
C ARG A 65 9.99 20.65 20.39
N LYS A 66 9.01 20.78 19.49
CA LYS A 66 8.18 19.65 19.03
C LYS A 66 9.02 18.58 18.32
N ARG A 67 10.01 18.98 17.51
CA ARG A 67 10.92 18.05 16.82
C ARG A 67 11.77 17.27 17.81
N ASN A 68 12.37 17.93 18.80
CA ASN A 68 13.21 17.30 19.81
C ASN A 68 12.39 16.34 20.69
N TYR A 69 11.18 16.73 21.10
CA TYR A 69 10.27 15.85 21.85
C TYR A 69 9.94 14.56 21.07
N ARG A 70 9.62 14.68 19.77
CA ARG A 70 9.37 13.51 18.91
C ARG A 70 10.58 12.60 18.77
N GLN A 71 11.79 13.17 18.71
CA GLN A 71 13.03 12.38 18.64
C GLN A 71 13.30 11.65 19.97
N ALA A 72 13.12 12.31 21.11
CA ALA A 72 13.29 11.70 22.44
C ALA A 72 12.29 10.56 22.72
N MET A 73 11.05 10.67 22.22
CA MET A 73 10.08 9.57 22.34
C MET A 73 10.43 8.38 21.44
N LYS A 74 11.02 8.63 20.26
CA LYS A 74 11.47 7.56 19.37
C LYS A 74 12.63 6.76 19.97
N SER A 75 13.58 7.39 20.65
CA SER A 75 14.69 6.67 21.29
C SER A 75 14.24 5.79 22.45
N LYS A 76 13.17 6.15 23.17
CA LYS A 76 12.62 5.35 24.28
C LYS A 76 11.86 4.10 23.83
N HIS A 77 11.25 4.11 22.64
CA HIS A 77 10.51 2.95 22.12
C HIS A 77 11.38 1.91 21.38
N ILE A 78 12.65 2.21 21.10
CA ILE A 78 13.54 1.26 20.40
C ILE A 78 14.05 0.15 21.35
N THR A 79 13.98 0.35 22.67
CA THR A 79 14.51 -0.59 23.68
C THR A 79 13.53 -1.65 24.19
N GLN A 80 12.32 -1.78 23.62
CA GLN A 80 11.24 -2.62 24.20
C GLN A 80 10.55 -3.61 23.24
N ASN A 81 11.18 -3.99 22.12
CA ASN A 81 10.62 -5.07 21.31
C ASN A 81 11.30 -6.40 21.67
N THR A 82 10.60 -7.09 22.56
CA THR A 82 10.81 -8.45 23.06
C THR A 82 10.84 -9.50 21.96
N LEU A 83 11.68 -10.50 22.21
CA LEU A 83 11.84 -11.75 21.49
C LEU A 83 10.54 -12.58 21.59
N ASP A 84 9.98 -12.98 20.45
CA ASP A 84 8.97 -14.05 20.35
C ASP A 84 9.30 -14.94 19.14
N ASP A 85 9.50 -16.23 19.40
CA ASP A 85 10.04 -17.27 18.52
C ASP A 85 9.05 -17.87 17.49
N ARG A 86 8.23 -17.06 16.81
CA ARG A 86 7.35 -17.55 15.70
C ARG A 86 7.36 -16.73 14.42
N ASP A 87 8.35 -15.87 14.28
CA ASP A 87 8.20 -14.69 13.44
C ASP A 87 9.42 -14.46 12.54
N ILE A 88 9.77 -15.49 11.76
CA ILE A 88 10.84 -15.46 10.74
C ILE A 88 10.73 -14.21 9.84
N PHE A 89 9.51 -13.70 9.62
CA PHE A 89 9.25 -12.51 8.80
C PHE A 89 8.88 -11.22 9.57
N LYS A 90 8.68 -11.25 10.90
CA LYS A 90 8.14 -10.08 11.63
C LYS A 90 9.16 -8.95 11.76
N ASN A 91 10.45 -9.26 11.65
CA ASN A 91 11.56 -8.31 11.77
C ASN A 91 12.43 -8.18 10.50
N VAL A 92 11.98 -8.64 9.32
CA VAL A 92 12.76 -8.48 8.07
C VAL A 92 12.88 -7.03 7.63
N PHE A 93 11.89 -6.20 7.99
CA PHE A 93 11.90 -4.77 7.68
C PHE A 93 11.85 -3.95 8.96
N ASN A 94 12.85 -3.09 9.15
CA ASN A 94 12.99 -2.22 10.34
C ASN A 94 11.78 -1.30 10.58
N ASN A 95 10.99 -0.99 9.55
CA ASN A 95 9.77 -0.19 9.68
C ASN A 95 8.76 -0.48 8.56
N ARG A 96 7.50 -0.09 8.77
CA ARG A 96 6.42 -0.24 7.77
C ARG A 96 6.71 0.47 6.45
N THR A 97 7.44 1.59 6.49
CA THR A 97 7.77 2.38 5.30
C THR A 97 8.80 1.68 4.41
N THR A 98 9.83 1.06 4.97
CA THR A 98 10.82 0.27 4.22
C THR A 98 10.17 -0.94 3.56
N LYS A 99 9.29 -1.65 4.28
CA LYS A 99 8.46 -2.72 3.69
C LYS A 99 7.66 -2.22 2.50
N HIS A 100 6.97 -1.08 2.64
CA HIS A 100 6.18 -0.51 1.54
C HIS A 100 7.04 -0.12 0.33
N ILE A 101 8.19 0.53 0.56
CA ILE A 101 9.13 0.91 -0.50
C ILE A 101 9.67 -0.32 -1.21
N ALA A 102 10.06 -1.37 -0.48
CA ALA A 102 10.54 -2.63 -1.03
C ALA A 102 9.46 -3.30 -1.91
N ILE A 103 8.23 -3.41 -1.41
CA ILE A 103 7.10 -3.96 -2.19
C ILE A 103 6.83 -3.12 -3.44
N LYS A 104 6.90 -1.78 -3.34
CA LYS A 104 6.71 -0.89 -4.49
C LYS A 104 7.80 -1.08 -5.55
N ARG A 105 9.06 -1.19 -5.12
CA ARG A 105 10.20 -1.48 -6.01
C ARG A 105 10.02 -2.84 -6.71
N LEU A 106 9.66 -3.88 -5.96
CA LEU A 106 9.39 -5.21 -6.52
C LEU A 106 8.27 -5.17 -7.58
N LYS A 107 7.14 -4.53 -7.25
CA LYS A 107 6.00 -4.41 -8.18
C LYS A 107 6.37 -3.63 -9.45
N ASN A 108 7.23 -2.62 -9.34
CA ASN A 108 7.69 -1.83 -10.47
C ASN A 108 8.72 -2.57 -11.33
N ALA A 109 9.54 -3.43 -10.74
CA ALA A 109 10.51 -4.27 -11.45
C ALA A 109 9.83 -5.41 -12.23
N LEU A 110 8.67 -5.89 -11.75
CA LEU A 110 7.91 -6.92 -12.43
C LEU A 110 7.18 -6.39 -13.68
N PRO A 111 6.93 -7.24 -14.69
CA PRO A 111 6.12 -6.87 -15.84
C PRO A 111 4.75 -6.29 -15.45
N ARG A 112 4.30 -5.29 -16.22
CA ARG A 112 3.00 -4.63 -16.00
C ARG A 112 1.81 -5.57 -16.26
N THR A 113 1.91 -6.44 -17.26
CA THR A 113 0.82 -7.35 -17.62
C THR A 113 0.78 -8.57 -16.69
N PRO A 114 -0.41 -9.02 -16.27
CA PRO A 114 -0.55 -10.11 -15.31
C PRO A 114 0.04 -11.42 -15.84
N LYS A 115 -0.17 -11.74 -17.12
CA LYS A 115 0.36 -12.94 -17.77
C LYS A 115 1.90 -12.99 -17.76
N ARG A 116 2.57 -11.88 -18.08
CA ARG A 116 4.04 -11.82 -18.05
C ARG A 116 4.55 -11.86 -16.62
N ARG A 117 3.86 -11.20 -15.69
CA ARG A 117 4.21 -11.22 -14.27
C ARG A 117 4.14 -12.62 -13.68
N SER A 118 3.07 -13.37 -13.94
CA SER A 118 2.95 -14.75 -13.48
C SER A 118 4.01 -15.65 -14.10
N ALA A 119 4.32 -15.48 -15.39
CA ALA A 119 5.37 -16.24 -16.05
C ALA A 119 6.76 -15.96 -15.45
N THR A 120 7.10 -14.70 -15.19
CA THR A 120 8.38 -14.34 -14.55
C THR A 120 8.50 -14.88 -13.14
N LEU A 121 7.42 -14.85 -12.35
CA LEU A 121 7.41 -15.41 -11.01
C LEU A 121 7.51 -16.95 -11.05
N ALA A 122 6.81 -17.60 -11.96
CA ALA A 122 6.88 -19.05 -12.14
C ALA A 122 8.29 -19.49 -12.55
N ALA A 123 8.89 -18.82 -13.53
CA ALA A 123 10.27 -19.07 -13.94
C ALA A 123 11.26 -18.88 -12.77
N TYR A 124 11.06 -17.83 -11.97
CA TYR A 124 11.87 -17.62 -10.77
C TYR A 124 11.76 -18.77 -9.76
N LEU A 125 10.54 -19.23 -9.49
CA LEU A 125 10.27 -20.32 -8.55
C LEU A 125 10.77 -21.68 -9.03
N GLN A 126 10.95 -21.86 -10.34
CA GLN A 126 11.55 -23.08 -10.90
C GLN A 126 13.06 -23.18 -10.63
N HIS A 127 13.74 -22.08 -10.28
CA HIS A 127 15.15 -22.12 -9.91
C HIS A 127 15.33 -22.71 -8.50
N THR A 128 15.46 -24.04 -8.44
CA THR A 128 15.56 -24.81 -7.20
C THR A 128 16.76 -24.48 -6.33
N LYS A 129 17.81 -23.88 -6.91
CA LYS A 129 19.07 -23.48 -6.26
C LYS A 129 19.08 -22.04 -5.74
N SER A 130 17.98 -21.30 -5.91
CA SER A 130 17.92 -19.92 -5.42
C SER A 130 17.73 -19.93 -3.90
N PRO A 131 18.57 -19.23 -3.12
CA PRO A 131 18.43 -19.18 -1.66
C PRO A 131 17.08 -18.60 -1.22
N ALA A 132 16.50 -17.69 -2.02
CA ALA A 132 15.16 -17.17 -1.75
C ALA A 132 14.06 -18.23 -1.92
N VAL A 133 14.23 -19.16 -2.87
CA VAL A 133 13.27 -20.27 -3.07
C VAL A 133 13.39 -21.27 -1.92
N GLU A 134 14.58 -21.51 -1.40
CA GLU A 134 14.79 -22.33 -0.19
C GLU A 134 14.12 -21.71 1.04
N ILE A 135 14.26 -20.40 1.25
CA ILE A 135 13.55 -19.69 2.34
C ILE A 135 12.04 -19.80 2.16
N LEU A 136 11.53 -19.67 0.94
CA LEU A 136 10.09 -19.81 0.65
C LEU A 136 9.58 -21.25 0.88
N ARG A 137 10.42 -22.28 0.68
CA ARG A 137 10.11 -23.67 1.01
C ARG A 137 10.08 -23.91 2.51
N GLN A 138 11.09 -23.43 3.24
CA GLN A 138 11.12 -23.51 4.71
C GLN A 138 9.92 -22.82 5.35
N ALA A 139 9.40 -21.77 4.70
CA ALA A 139 8.18 -21.07 5.10
C ALA A 139 6.87 -21.70 4.61
N GLU A 140 6.92 -22.90 3.99
CA GLU A 140 5.76 -23.62 3.43
C GLU A 140 4.95 -22.82 2.39
N VAL A 141 5.56 -21.80 1.76
CA VAL A 141 4.90 -20.97 0.73
C VAL A 141 4.97 -21.63 -0.65
N VAL A 142 6.01 -22.43 -0.88
CA VAL A 142 6.28 -23.14 -2.14
C VAL A 142 6.45 -24.61 -1.83
N SER A 143 5.73 -25.47 -2.56
CA SER A 143 5.79 -26.93 -2.39
C SER A 143 7.20 -27.47 -2.63
N SER A 144 7.63 -28.39 -1.76
CA SER A 144 8.85 -29.17 -1.93
C SER A 144 8.81 -29.98 -3.23
N PRO A 145 9.95 -30.33 -3.86
CA PRO A 145 9.98 -31.30 -4.94
C PRO A 145 9.32 -32.63 -4.56
N GLU A 146 9.48 -33.07 -3.30
CA GLU A 146 8.83 -34.26 -2.76
C GLU A 146 7.31 -34.10 -2.73
N ASP A 147 6.80 -33.01 -2.16
CA ASP A 147 5.37 -32.69 -2.19
C ASP A 147 4.81 -32.63 -3.63
N GLN A 148 5.61 -32.12 -4.58
CA GLN A 148 5.19 -32.06 -5.99
C GLN A 148 5.10 -33.45 -6.61
N MET A 149 6.00 -34.38 -6.23
CA MET A 149 5.93 -35.77 -6.65
C MET A 149 4.72 -36.46 -6.03
N ASP A 150 4.48 -36.28 -4.73
CA ASP A 150 3.31 -36.83 -4.04
C ASP A 150 2.01 -36.33 -4.67
N MET A 151 1.91 -35.03 -4.92
CA MET A 151 0.76 -34.43 -5.61
C MET A 151 0.59 -34.96 -7.04
N ALA A 152 1.69 -35.27 -7.74
CA ALA A 152 1.62 -35.88 -9.08
C ALA A 152 1.11 -37.32 -9.02
N ILE A 153 1.58 -38.10 -8.03
CA ILE A 153 1.12 -39.47 -7.77
C ILE A 153 -0.36 -39.48 -7.41
N GLU A 154 -0.79 -38.60 -6.48
CA GLU A 154 -2.19 -38.45 -6.09
C GLU A 154 -3.08 -38.09 -7.29
N LYS A 155 -2.59 -37.22 -8.18
CA LYS A 155 -3.31 -36.82 -9.39
C LYS A 155 -3.43 -37.98 -10.38
N ALA A 156 -2.37 -38.74 -10.59
CA ALA A 156 -2.39 -39.92 -11.45
C ALA A 156 -3.40 -40.96 -10.92
N ALA A 157 -3.34 -41.26 -9.62
CA ALA A 157 -4.29 -42.16 -8.97
C ALA A 157 -5.75 -41.69 -9.13
N LEU A 158 -5.99 -40.37 -9.04
CA LEU A 158 -7.33 -39.81 -9.25
C LEU A 158 -7.80 -39.94 -10.71
N GLU A 159 -6.90 -39.78 -11.68
CA GLU A 159 -7.20 -40.00 -13.09
C GLU A 159 -7.50 -41.48 -13.37
N ASP A 160 -6.76 -42.42 -12.78
CA ASP A 160 -7.03 -43.86 -12.88
C ASP A 160 -8.39 -44.23 -12.28
N ILE A 161 -8.74 -43.68 -11.11
CA ILE A 161 -10.07 -43.88 -10.50
C ILE A 161 -11.16 -43.35 -11.43
N LYS A 162 -10.94 -42.18 -12.03
CA LYS A 162 -11.91 -41.58 -12.94
C LYS A 162 -12.10 -42.43 -14.19
N THR A 163 -11.03 -42.92 -14.82
CA THR A 163 -11.11 -43.80 -15.99
C THR A 163 -11.79 -45.13 -15.67
N ALA A 164 -11.49 -45.72 -14.50
CA ALA A 164 -12.17 -46.93 -14.02
C ALA A 164 -13.68 -46.71 -13.87
N ILE A 165 -14.09 -45.57 -13.30
CA ILE A 165 -15.50 -45.18 -13.15
C ILE A 165 -16.15 -44.93 -14.51
N ASP A 166 -15.49 -44.23 -15.42
CA ASP A 166 -16.01 -43.95 -16.77
C ASP A 166 -16.15 -45.25 -17.60
N SER A 167 -15.27 -46.23 -17.39
CA SER A 167 -15.35 -47.55 -18.01
C SER A 167 -16.56 -48.37 -17.50
N CYS A 168 -16.93 -48.17 -16.23
CA CYS A 168 -18.08 -48.80 -15.61
C CYS A 168 -19.38 -48.13 -16.06
N LYS A 169 -20.01 -48.66 -17.12
CA LYS A 169 -21.33 -48.18 -17.58
C LYS A 169 -22.35 -48.24 -16.43
N THR A 170 -22.97 -47.11 -16.10
CA THR A 170 -23.79 -46.95 -14.89
C THR A 170 -25.09 -47.77 -14.83
N LYS A 171 -25.55 -48.35 -15.95
CA LYS A 171 -26.89 -48.98 -16.07
C LYS A 171 -26.99 -50.19 -17.02
N ARG A 172 -25.89 -50.84 -17.42
CA ARG A 172 -25.96 -51.84 -18.52
C ARG A 172 -26.16 -53.31 -18.06
N SER A 173 -25.61 -53.72 -16.92
CA SER A 173 -25.75 -55.09 -16.37
C SER A 173 -25.71 -55.12 -14.83
N LYS A 174 -26.24 -56.17 -14.19
CA LYS A 174 -26.15 -56.34 -12.71
C LYS A 174 -24.70 -56.28 -12.24
N ASP A 175 -23.79 -56.93 -12.97
CA ASP A 175 -22.35 -56.96 -12.66
C ASP A 175 -21.71 -55.57 -12.79
N SER A 176 -22.07 -54.79 -13.81
CA SER A 176 -21.56 -53.42 -13.95
C SER A 176 -21.99 -52.51 -12.79
N VAL A 177 -23.19 -52.75 -12.25
CA VAL A 177 -23.72 -51.99 -11.11
C VAL A 177 -22.99 -52.38 -9.83
N THR A 178 -22.76 -53.67 -9.59
CA THR A 178 -21.98 -54.14 -8.44
C THR A 178 -20.53 -53.68 -8.50
N SER A 179 -19.84 -53.81 -9.64
CA SER A 179 -18.47 -53.31 -9.82
C SER A 179 -18.37 -51.81 -9.54
N MET A 180 -19.31 -51.01 -10.04
CA MET A 180 -19.35 -49.58 -9.78
C MET A 180 -19.60 -49.27 -8.29
N ASN A 181 -20.48 -50.01 -7.61
CA ASN A 181 -20.74 -49.80 -6.18
C ASN A 181 -19.51 -50.14 -5.34
N VAL A 182 -18.80 -51.23 -5.66
CA VAL A 182 -17.54 -51.61 -5.00
C VAL A 182 -16.46 -50.53 -5.21
N LEU A 183 -16.28 -50.05 -6.44
CA LEU A 183 -15.33 -48.98 -6.76
C LEU A 183 -15.65 -47.67 -6.03
N VAL A 184 -16.92 -47.30 -5.96
CA VAL A 184 -17.31 -46.06 -5.25
C VAL A 184 -17.19 -46.25 -3.73
N ALA A 185 -17.46 -47.44 -3.19
CA ALA A 185 -17.28 -47.74 -1.78
C ALA A 185 -15.79 -47.72 -1.36
N SER A 186 -14.87 -48.18 -2.23
CA SER A 186 -13.43 -48.21 -1.94
C SER A 186 -12.81 -46.80 -1.85
N ILE A 187 -13.34 -45.82 -2.60
CA ILE A 187 -12.92 -44.42 -2.51
C ILE A 187 -13.66 -43.60 -1.44
N SER A 188 -14.78 -44.13 -0.92
CA SER A 188 -15.62 -43.47 0.11
C SER A 188 -15.05 -43.69 1.52
N GLY A 189 -13.86 -43.16 1.81
CA GLY A 189 -13.20 -43.29 3.12
C GLY A 189 -13.76 -42.36 4.21
N GLU A 190 -13.26 -42.53 5.44
CA GLU A 190 -13.70 -41.73 6.62
C GLU A 190 -13.49 -40.22 6.42
N LYS A 191 -12.38 -39.80 5.81
CA LYS A 191 -12.14 -38.38 5.45
C LYS A 191 -13.09 -37.85 4.36
N VAL A 192 -13.68 -38.72 3.54
CA VAL A 192 -14.63 -38.37 2.47
C VAL A 192 -16.06 -38.24 3.04
N THR A 193 -16.27 -38.59 4.30
CA THR A 193 -17.55 -38.37 4.98
C THR A 193 -17.81 -36.88 5.25
N GLU A 194 -16.78 -36.06 5.36
CA GLU A 194 -16.93 -34.61 5.48
C GLU A 194 -17.61 -34.01 4.25
N THR A 195 -18.61 -33.17 4.46
CA THR A 195 -19.45 -32.62 3.37
C THR A 195 -18.64 -31.86 2.32
N ARG A 196 -17.61 -31.11 2.74
CA ARG A 196 -16.73 -30.35 1.84
C ARG A 196 -15.82 -31.27 1.03
N CYS A 197 -15.19 -32.26 1.68
CA CYS A 197 -14.34 -33.25 1.03
C CYS A 197 -15.13 -34.05 -0.01
N ARG A 198 -16.32 -34.54 0.38
CA ARG A 198 -17.23 -35.30 -0.49
C ARG A 198 -17.63 -34.52 -1.75
N LYS A 199 -18.03 -33.26 -1.60
CA LYS A 199 -18.42 -32.40 -2.74
C LYS A 199 -17.24 -32.19 -3.69
N ASN A 200 -16.04 -31.98 -3.16
CA ASN A 200 -14.84 -31.78 -3.97
C ASN A 200 -14.46 -33.07 -4.73
N LEU A 201 -14.45 -34.21 -4.04
CA LEU A 201 -14.15 -35.51 -4.64
C LEU A 201 -15.16 -35.87 -5.73
N ALA A 202 -16.46 -35.71 -5.44
CA ALA A 202 -17.55 -35.90 -6.40
C ALA A 202 -17.31 -35.11 -7.70
N LYS A 203 -16.92 -33.84 -7.57
CA LYS A 203 -16.64 -32.96 -8.71
C LYS A 203 -15.40 -33.40 -9.49
N LYS A 204 -14.32 -33.81 -8.80
CA LYS A 204 -13.08 -34.28 -9.45
C LYS A 204 -13.29 -35.57 -10.24
N ILE A 205 -14.07 -36.50 -9.70
CA ILE A 205 -14.31 -37.82 -10.28
C ILE A 205 -15.52 -37.85 -11.24
N GLY A 206 -16.41 -36.84 -11.20
CA GLY A 206 -17.56 -36.77 -12.10
C GLY A 206 -18.78 -37.58 -11.63
N LEU A 207 -18.89 -37.86 -10.33
CA LEU A 207 -20.01 -38.62 -9.76
C LEU A 207 -20.98 -37.73 -8.96
N PRO A 208 -22.27 -38.09 -8.89
CA PRO A 208 -23.21 -37.39 -8.02
C PRO A 208 -22.88 -37.61 -6.54
N VAL A 209 -22.87 -36.53 -5.75
CA VAL A 209 -22.55 -36.55 -4.30
C VAL A 209 -23.38 -37.57 -3.52
N ARG A 210 -24.66 -37.76 -3.92
CA ARG A 210 -25.56 -38.75 -3.33
C ARG A 210 -25.01 -40.18 -3.43
N ARG A 211 -24.30 -40.52 -4.51
CA ARG A 211 -23.72 -41.85 -4.73
C ARG A 211 -22.58 -42.11 -3.76
N LEU A 212 -21.62 -41.20 -3.62
CA LEU A 212 -20.56 -41.29 -2.60
C LEU A 212 -21.13 -41.41 -1.18
N SER A 213 -22.21 -40.68 -0.87
CA SER A 213 -22.87 -40.79 0.43
C SER A 213 -23.50 -42.15 0.69
N ARG A 214 -24.09 -42.77 -0.34
CA ARG A 214 -24.75 -44.07 -0.25
C ARG A 214 -23.72 -45.19 -0.11
N GLU A 215 -22.68 -45.15 -0.92
CA GLU A 215 -21.65 -46.19 -0.95
C GLU A 215 -20.73 -46.15 0.27
N ASN A 216 -20.60 -44.99 0.94
CA ASN A 216 -20.00 -44.95 2.28
C ASN A 216 -20.78 -45.83 3.27
N ARG A 217 -22.12 -45.86 3.20
CA ARG A 217 -22.92 -46.76 4.05
C ARG A 217 -22.57 -48.21 3.75
N ILE A 218 -22.54 -48.58 2.47
CA ILE A 218 -22.17 -49.93 2.01
C ILE A 218 -20.77 -50.31 2.51
N ARG A 219 -19.78 -49.43 2.40
CA ARG A 219 -18.44 -49.64 2.98
C ARG A 219 -18.51 -49.90 4.49
N THR A 220 -19.26 -49.09 5.23
CA THR A 220 -19.34 -49.21 6.70
C THR A 220 -20.20 -50.38 7.20
N THR A 221 -21.17 -50.86 6.42
CA THR A 221 -22.11 -51.91 6.84
C THR A 221 -21.77 -53.28 6.28
N ILE A 222 -21.24 -53.34 5.06
CA ILE A 222 -20.99 -54.60 4.33
C ILE A 222 -19.50 -54.93 4.34
N LEU A 223 -18.61 -53.95 4.12
CA LEU A 223 -17.16 -54.19 4.05
C LEU A 223 -16.42 -54.12 5.40
N LYS A 224 -17.12 -53.85 6.52
CA LYS A 224 -16.56 -53.86 7.88
C LYS A 224 -16.76 -55.18 8.63
N SER A 225 -17.38 -56.20 8.04
CA SER A 225 -17.78 -57.43 8.74
C SER A 225 -16.63 -58.38 9.15
N GLU A 226 -15.36 -58.02 8.93
CA GLU A 226 -14.20 -58.85 9.31
C GLU A 226 -13.51 -58.44 10.62
N LYS A 227 -14.11 -57.55 11.42
CA LYS A 227 -13.69 -57.33 12.81
C LYS A 227 -14.84 -57.64 13.77
N SER A 228 -15.00 -58.93 14.06
CA SER A 228 -15.57 -59.43 15.32
C SER A 228 -14.44 -60.13 16.07
#